data_AF-A0A2W5AXZ6-F1
#
_entry.id   AF-A0A2W5AXZ6-F1
#
_cell.length_a   1.000
_cell.length_b   1.000
_cell.length_c   1.000
_cell.angle_alpha   90.00
_cell.angle_beta   90.00
_cell.angle_gamma   90.00
#
_symmetry.space_group_name_H-M   'P 1'
#
loop_
_entity.id
_entity.type
_entity.pdbx_description
1 polymer ?
#
loop_
_entity_poly.entity_id
_entity_poly.type
_entity_poly.pdbx_seq_one_letter_code
_entity_poly.pdbx_strand_id
1 'polypeptide(L)' 'TAFGAFISLLPGRDGLLHISNIGGDRRIEKVEDELSVGDKIQVEIADIDNRGKISLVPVDED' A
#
# COMPACT_ATOMS: atom_id res chain seq x y z
N THR A 1 13.88 -0.29 -9.00
CA THR A 1 13.40 0.52 -7.86
C THR A 1 11.90 0.56 -7.91
N ALA A 2 11.23 -0.48 -7.40
CA ALA A 2 9.79 -0.48 -7.32
C ALA A 2 9.41 0.24 -6.02
N PHE A 3 8.74 1.37 -6.12
CA PHE A 3 8.50 2.28 -4.99
C PHE A 3 7.27 1.90 -4.15
N GLY A 4 6.44 0.97 -4.61
CA GLY A 4 5.18 0.61 -3.98
C GLY A 4 3.96 1.14 -4.73
N ALA A 5 2.79 1.11 -4.09
CA ALA A 5 1.52 1.59 -4.63
C ALA A 5 1.03 2.84 -3.88
N PHE A 6 0.42 3.76 -4.61
CA PHE A 6 -0.28 4.91 -4.02
C PHE A 6 -1.78 4.58 -3.93
N ILE A 7 -2.32 4.68 -2.73
CA ILE A 7 -3.73 4.43 -2.44
C ILE A 7 -4.36 5.74 -1.99
N SER A 8 -5.29 6.26 -2.78
CA SER A 8 -6.04 7.45 -2.39
C SER A 8 -7.21 7.01 -1.52
N LEU A 9 -7.13 7.29 -0.22
CA LEU A 9 -8.13 6.84 0.77
C LEU A 9 -9.28 7.84 0.87
N LEU A 10 -8.95 9.13 0.91
CA LEU A 10 -9.87 10.24 1.11
C LEU A 10 -9.39 11.43 0.28
N PRO A 11 -10.30 12.34 -0.14
CA PRO A 11 -9.92 13.55 -0.85
C PRO A 11 -8.92 14.38 -0.02
N GLY A 12 -7.69 14.49 -0.51
CA GLY A 12 -6.59 15.20 0.15
C GLY A 12 -5.72 14.35 1.09
N ARG A 13 -5.93 13.02 1.14
CA ARG A 13 -5.08 12.08 1.89
C ARG A 13 -4.72 10.88 1.04
N ASP A 14 -3.45 10.84 0.65
CA ASP A 14 -2.85 9.72 -0.06
C ASP A 14 -2.04 8.86 0.90
N GLY A 15 -2.28 7.56 0.85
CA GLY A 15 -1.49 6.55 1.52
C GLY A 15 -0.45 5.94 0.59
N LEU A 16 0.71 5.61 1.15
CA LEU A 16 1.78 4.90 0.45
C LEU A 16 1.88 3.49 1.01
N LEU A 17 1.72 2.51 0.12
CA LEU A 17 1.90 1.10 0.40
C LEU A 17 3.26 0.68 -0.17
N HIS A 18 4.21 0.37 0.70
CA HIS A 18 5.55 0.01 0.27
C HIS A 18 5.57 -1.40 -0.36
N ILE A 19 6.32 -1.62 -1.44
CA ILE A 19 6.37 -2.94 -2.10
C ILE A 19 6.83 -4.07 -1.16
N SER A 20 7.71 -3.73 -0.21
CA SER A 20 8.15 -4.69 0.82
C SER A 20 7.04 -5.16 1.75
N ASN A 21 5.95 -4.38 1.88
CA ASN A 21 4.80 -4.76 2.71
C ASN A 21 3.75 -5.54 1.91
N ILE A 22 3.68 -5.37 0.59
CA ILE A 22 2.64 -6.01 -0.25
C ILE A 22 2.75 -7.52 -0.22
N GLY A 23 3.97 -8.04 -0.35
CA GLY A 23 4.17 -9.49 -0.46
C GLY A 23 4.26 -10.26 0.84
N GLY A 24 4.19 -9.59 2.00
CA GLY A 24 4.46 -10.23 3.29
C GLY A 24 5.80 -10.99 3.27
N ASP A 25 5.72 -12.32 3.26
CA ASP A 25 6.85 -13.28 3.17
C ASP A 25 7.38 -13.53 1.74
N ARG A 26 6.63 -13.12 0.70
CA ARG A 26 7.01 -13.27 -0.71
C ARG A 26 7.73 -12.02 -1.21
N ARG A 27 8.87 -12.23 -1.88
CA ARG A 27 9.63 -11.15 -2.49
C ARG A 27 8.98 -10.73 -3.81
N ILE A 28 8.32 -9.58 -3.80
CA ILE A 28 7.71 -9.00 -4.99
C ILE A 28 8.69 -8.04 -5.65
N GLU A 29 8.96 -8.26 -6.93
CA GLU A 29 9.81 -7.38 -7.73
C GLU A 29 9.01 -6.27 -8.42
N LYS A 30 7.72 -6.52 -8.71
CA LYS A 30 6.82 -5.58 -9.37
C LYS A 30 5.48 -5.50 -8.66
N VAL A 31 5.10 -4.28 -8.30
CA VAL A 31 3.81 -3.97 -7.68
C VAL A 31 2.64 -4.36 -8.59
N GLU A 32 2.84 -4.22 -9.90
CA GLU A 32 1.83 -4.46 -10.94
C GLU A 32 1.40 -5.93 -11.08
N ASP A 33 2.23 -6.88 -10.63
CA ASP A 33 1.86 -8.31 -10.65
C ASP A 33 0.82 -8.65 -9.58
N GLU A 34 0.75 -7.85 -8.51
CA GLU A 34 -0.13 -8.13 -7.36
C GLU A 34 -1.22 -7.07 -7.16
N LEU A 35 -1.00 -5.84 -7.62
CA LEU A 35 -1.96 -4.75 -7.55
C LEU A 35 -2.14 -4.09 -8.92
N SER A 36 -3.38 -4.03 -9.39
CA SER A 36 -3.73 -3.25 -10.59
C SER A 36 -4.34 -1.90 -10.22
N VAL A 37 -4.15 -0.90 -11.08
CA VAL A 37 -4.82 0.40 -10.92
C VAL A 37 -6.32 0.20 -11.04
N GLY A 38 -7.04 0.51 -9.96
CA GLY A 38 -8.50 0.33 -9.87
C GLY A 38 -8.92 -0.89 -9.05
N ASP A 39 -7.98 -1.74 -8.64
CA ASP A 39 -8.26 -2.80 -7.68
C ASP A 39 -8.58 -2.23 -6.31
N LYS A 40 -9.50 -2.90 -5.62
CA LYS A 40 -9.85 -2.60 -4.23
C LYS A 40 -9.13 -3.60 -3.35
N ILE A 41 -8.09 -3.14 -2.67
CA ILE A 41 -7.38 -3.90 -1.64
C ILE A 41 -7.78 -3.40 -0.25
N GLN A 42 -7.88 -4.32 0.71
CA GLN A 42 -7.97 -3.96 2.12
C GLN A 42 -6.58 -3.67 2.68
N VAL A 43 -6.45 -2.52 3.31
CA VAL A 43 -5.21 -2.05 3.92
C VAL A 43 -5.52 -1.47 5.28
N GLU A 44 -4.61 -1.67 6.22
CA GLU A 44 -4.65 -1.06 7.53
C GLU A 44 -3.67 0.10 7.60
N ILE A 45 -4.00 1.09 8.43
CA ILE A 45 -3.13 2.24 8.68
C ILE A 45 -2.10 1.84 9.73
N ALA A 46 -0.86 1.66 9.29
CA ALA A 46 0.24 1.36 10.21
C ALA A 46 0.74 2.62 10.93
N ASP A 47 0.83 3.75 10.23
CA ASP A 47 1.32 5.00 10.81
C ASP A 47 0.78 6.22 10.05
N ILE A 48 0.58 7.34 10.76
CA ILE A 48 0.17 8.61 10.18
C ILE A 48 1.17 9.68 10.61
N ASP A 49 1.89 10.22 9.64
CA ASP A 49 2.84 11.29 9.86
C ASP A 49 2.10 12.64 9.97
N ASN A 50 2.64 13.58 10.76
CA ASN A 50 2.09 14.92 10.92
C ASN A 50 2.05 15.72 9.60
N ARG A 51 2.80 15.26 8.59
CA ARG A 51 2.79 15.80 7.23
C ARG A 51 1.64 15.29 6.35
N GLY A 52 0.75 14.47 6.89
CA GLY A 52 -0.40 13.89 6.17
C GLY A 52 -0.06 12.67 5.32
N LYS A 53 1.16 12.12 5.45
CA LYS A 53 1.53 10.86 4.82
C LYS A 53 0.98 9.71 5.66
N ILE A 54 0.28 8.80 5.02
CA ILE A 54 -0.29 7.62 5.66
C ILE A 54 0.50 6.41 5.17
N SER A 55 1.12 5.68 6.09
CA SER A 55 1.77 4.41 5.78
C SER A 55 0.73 3.30 5.90
N LEU A 56 0.60 2.53 4.83
CA LEU A 56 -0.38 1.45 4.74
C LEU A 56 0.32 0.09 4.75
N VAL A 57 -0.35 -0.89 5.34
CA VAL A 57 0.02 -2.31 5.30
C VAL A 57 -1.16 -3.11 4.74
N PRO A 58 -0.93 -4.13 3.90
CA PRO A 58 -2.02 -4.97 3.45
C PRO A 58 -2.54 -5.81 4.60
N VAL A 59 -3.84 -6.07 4.60
CA VAL A 59 -4.47 -7.03 5.53
C VAL A 59 -4.72 -8.30 4.72
N ASP A 60 -4.02 -9.37 5.05
CA ASP A 60 -4.36 -10.70 4.55
C ASP A 60 -5.61 -11.18 5.31
N GLU A 61 -6.73 -11.37 4.60
CA GLU A 61 -7.88 -12.09 5.15
C GLU A 61 -7.52 -13.58 5.16
N ASP A 62 -7.08 -14.10 6.31
CA ASP A 62 -6.95 -15.55 6.59
C ASP A 62 -8.29 -16.32 6.43
#